data_AF-A0A923W9I1-F1
#
_entry.id   AF-A0A923W9I1-F1
#
_cell.length_a   1.000
_cell.length_b   1.000
_cell.length_c   1.000
_cell.angle_alpha   90.00
_cell.angle_beta   90.00
_cell.angle_gamma   90.00
#
_symmetry.space_group_name_H-M   'P 1'
#
loop_
_entity.id
_entity.type
_entity.pdbx_description
1 polymer ?
#
loop_
_entity_poly.entity_id
_entity_poly.type
_entity_poly.pdbx_seq_one_letter_code
_entity_poly.pdbx_strand_id
1 'polypeptide(L)'
;GKIVQTPILDHVAAVSVGIVRGVPLLDLDYPEDSACSTDMNVVMTGAGRFVEVQGTAEGAAFSRQDMDALLNLAENGIRELVAMQQHSLLNK
;
A
#
# COMPACT_ATOMS: atom_id res chain seq x y z
N GLY A 1 -13.39 32.55 6.61
CA GLY A 1 -13.58 31.78 7.87
C GLY A 1 -12.22 31.38 8.40
N LYS A 2 -12.07 31.20 9.73
CA LYS A 2 -10.83 30.70 10.35
C LYS A 2 -11.03 29.24 10.76
N ILE A 3 -10.04 28.40 10.48
CA ILE A 3 -9.99 27.00 10.91
C ILE A 3 -9.51 26.99 12.37
N VAL A 4 -10.35 26.50 13.29
CA VAL A 4 -10.08 26.46 14.74
C VAL A 4 -9.30 25.22 15.18
N GLN A 5 -9.29 24.16 14.36
CA GLN A 5 -8.58 22.91 14.62
C GLN A 5 -8.23 22.22 13.31
N THR A 6 -7.25 21.32 13.33
CA THR A 6 -6.89 20.54 12.14
C THR A 6 -8.10 19.75 11.62
N PRO A 7 -8.41 19.80 10.31
CA PRO A 7 -9.43 18.96 9.70
C PRO A 7 -8.90 17.57 9.32
N ILE A 8 -7.60 17.32 9.48
CA ILE A 8 -6.98 16.03 9.14
C ILE A 8 -7.43 14.99 10.17
N LEU A 9 -8.02 13.90 9.68
CA LEU A 9 -8.61 12.85 10.52
C LEU A 9 -7.62 11.74 10.88
N ASP A 10 -6.73 11.40 9.97
CA ASP A 10 -5.72 10.34 10.13
C ASP A 10 -4.60 10.54 9.09
N HIS A 11 -3.48 9.85 9.29
CA HIS A 11 -2.48 9.64 8.25
C HIS A 11 -3.03 8.74 7.15
N VAL A 12 -2.49 8.90 5.94
CA VAL A 12 -2.76 8.02 4.80
C VAL A 12 -1.44 7.72 4.09
N ALA A 13 -1.24 6.46 3.74
CA ALA A 13 -0.13 6.03 2.90
C ALA A 13 -0.61 4.95 1.91
N ALA A 14 0.19 4.77 0.86
CA ALA A 14 -0.09 3.82 -0.21
C ALA A 14 1.20 3.13 -0.65
N VAL A 15 1.08 1.88 -1.09
CA VAL A 15 2.18 1.09 -1.67
C VAL A 15 1.65 0.25 -2.82
N SER A 16 2.53 -0.07 -3.77
CA SER A 16 2.33 -1.12 -4.75
C SER A 16 2.79 -2.47 -4.17
N VAL A 17 2.10 -3.54 -4.54
CA VAL A 17 2.50 -4.93 -4.29
C VAL A 17 2.18 -5.74 -5.53
N GLY A 18 2.89 -6.84 -5.74
CA GLY A 18 2.56 -7.74 -6.84
C GLY A 18 3.25 -9.08 -6.78
N ILE A 19 2.94 -9.95 -7.75
CA ILE A 19 3.50 -11.30 -7.84
C ILE A 19 4.46 -11.39 -9.02
N VAL A 20 5.74 -11.49 -8.72
CA VAL A 20 6.80 -11.65 -9.71
C VAL A 20 7.34 -13.07 -9.62
N ARG A 21 7.15 -13.85 -10.70
CA ARG A 21 7.59 -15.26 -10.79
C ARG A 21 7.09 -16.13 -9.61
N GLY A 22 5.86 -15.89 -9.15
CA GLY A 22 5.23 -16.61 -8.05
C GLY A 22 5.63 -16.12 -6.65
N VAL A 23 6.41 -15.04 -6.54
CA VAL A 23 6.82 -14.45 -5.26
C VAL A 23 6.07 -13.13 -5.05
N PRO A 24 5.32 -12.97 -3.95
CA PRO A 24 4.75 -11.69 -3.55
C PRO A 24 5.85 -10.70 -3.15
N LEU A 25 5.86 -9.51 -3.75
CA LEU A 25 6.82 -8.44 -3.52
C LEU A 25 6.09 -7.15 -3.10
N LEU A 26 6.79 -6.34 -2.31
CA LEU A 26 6.37 -5.02 -1.84
C LEU A 26 7.18 -3.95 -2.56
N ASP A 27 6.53 -2.84 -2.92
CA ASP A 27 7.14 -1.65 -3.51
C ASP A 27 7.90 -1.97 -4.81
N LEU A 28 7.16 -2.45 -5.81
CA LEU A 28 7.73 -2.89 -7.10
C LEU A 28 8.49 -1.76 -7.78
N ASP A 29 9.71 -2.05 -8.23
CA ASP A 29 10.41 -1.16 -9.16
C ASP A 29 9.90 -1.32 -10.60
N TYR A 30 10.34 -0.46 -11.52
CA TYR A 30 9.83 -0.46 -12.90
C TYR A 30 10.04 -1.80 -13.65
N PRO A 31 11.25 -2.41 -13.63
CA PRO A 31 11.43 -3.75 -14.17
C PRO A 31 10.50 -4.80 -13.56
N GLU A 32 10.31 -4.78 -12.24
CA GLU A 32 9.45 -5.73 -11.53
C GLU A 32 7.98 -5.56 -11.91
N ASP A 33 7.50 -4.32 -11.96
CA ASP A 33 6.15 -3.95 -12.37
C ASP A 33 5.86 -4.40 -13.81
N SER A 34 6.78 -4.11 -14.73
CA SER A 34 6.66 -4.50 -16.16
C SER A 34 6.64 -6.01 -16.41
N ALA A 35 7.15 -6.81 -15.46
CA ALA A 35 7.23 -8.26 -15.54
C ALA A 35 6.21 -8.98 -14.64
N CYS A 36 5.38 -8.21 -13.95
CA CYS A 36 4.47 -8.71 -12.94
C CYS A 36 3.22 -9.33 -13.58
N SER A 37 2.76 -10.48 -13.07
CA SER A 37 1.50 -11.08 -13.57
C SER A 37 0.26 -10.46 -12.89
N THR A 38 0.47 -9.76 -11.78
CA THR A 38 -0.59 -9.18 -10.95
C THR A 38 -0.04 -7.98 -10.20
N ASP A 39 -0.56 -6.80 -10.48
CA ASP A 39 -0.26 -5.56 -9.75
C ASP A 39 -1.39 -5.26 -8.76
N MET A 40 -1.06 -4.63 -7.63
CA MET A 40 -2.06 -4.13 -6.71
C MET A 40 -1.56 -2.88 -6.00
N ASN A 41 -2.39 -1.83 -6.05
CA ASN A 41 -2.20 -0.61 -5.30
C ASN A 41 -3.12 -0.64 -4.08
N VAL A 42 -2.54 -0.40 -2.90
CA VAL A 42 -3.24 -0.44 -1.62
C VAL A 42 -3.06 0.89 -0.92
N VAL A 43 -4.17 1.48 -0.47
CA VAL A 43 -4.20 2.72 0.31
C VAL A 43 -4.85 2.46 1.65
N MET A 44 -4.16 2.82 2.74
CA MET A 44 -4.68 2.63 4.10
C MET A 44 -4.50 3.88 4.95
N THR A 45 -5.39 4.03 5.94
CA THR A 45 -5.24 5.03 6.99
C THR A 45 -4.20 4.58 8.02
N GLY A 46 -3.68 5.51 8.83
CA GLY A 46 -2.75 5.22 9.92
C GLY A 46 -3.29 4.25 10.96
N ALA A 47 -4.61 4.22 11.16
CA ALA A 47 -5.30 3.23 11.99
C ALA A 47 -5.46 1.83 11.34
N GLY A 48 -4.88 1.59 10.16
CA GLY A 48 -4.92 0.29 9.46
C GLY A 48 -6.22 0.01 8.72
N ARG A 49 -7.04 1.03 8.42
CA ARG A 49 -8.28 0.85 7.65
C ARG A 49 -8.02 1.03 6.16
N PHE A 50 -8.58 0.16 5.33
CA PHE A 50 -8.51 0.32 3.88
C PHE A 50 -9.30 1.54 3.42
N VAL A 51 -8.65 2.37 2.61
CA VAL A 51 -9.28 3.45 1.85
C VAL A 51 -9.54 2.97 0.43
N GLU A 52 -8.57 2.26 -0.16
CA GLU A 52 -8.65 1.73 -1.51
C GLU A 52 -7.81 0.45 -1.64
N VAL A 53 -8.35 -0.51 -2.38
CA VAL A 53 -7.64 -1.71 -2.83
C VAL A 53 -8.00 -1.88 -4.30
N GLN A 54 -7.02 -1.72 -5.18
CA GLN A 54 -7.17 -1.96 -6.60
C GLN A 54 -6.11 -2.96 -7.04
N GLY A 55 -6.53 -4.14 -7.50
CA GLY A 55 -5.62 -5.14 -8.07
C GLY A 55 -6.06 -5.53 -9.47
N THR A 56 -5.09 -5.66 -10.38
CA THR A 56 -5.33 -6.11 -11.75
C THR A 56 -4.51 -7.37 -12.01
N ALA A 57 -5.14 -8.39 -12.58
CA ALA A 57 -4.42 -9.52 -13.14
C ALA A 57 -4.14 -9.23 -14.62
N GLU A 58 -2.89 -8.93 -14.97
CA GLU A 58 -2.49 -8.76 -16.37
C GLU A 58 -2.31 -10.12 -17.09
N GLY A 59 -2.11 -11.19 -16.32
CA GLY A 59 -1.99 -12.57 -16.79
C GLY A 59 -3.07 -13.49 -16.23
N ALA A 60 -2.65 -14.49 -15.45
CA ALA A 60 -3.57 -15.38 -14.77
C ALA A 60 -4.25 -14.66 -13.60
N ALA A 61 -5.52 -14.98 -13.35
CA ALA A 61 -6.21 -14.50 -12.16
C ALA A 61 -5.51 -15.01 -10.89
N PHE A 62 -5.32 -14.14 -9.91
CA PHE A 62 -4.74 -14.48 -8.61
C PHE A 62 -5.78 -15.16 -7.71
N SER A 63 -5.31 -16.03 -6.83
CA SER A 63 -6.16 -16.71 -5.85
C SER A 63 -6.49 -15.80 -4.65
N ARG A 64 -7.43 -16.23 -3.82
CA ARG A 64 -7.67 -15.56 -2.53
C ARG A 64 -6.44 -15.55 -1.64
N GLN A 65 -5.66 -16.64 -1.65
CA GLN A 65 -4.44 -16.77 -0.85
C GLN A 65 -3.36 -15.78 -1.31
N ASP A 66 -3.25 -15.59 -2.63
CA ASP A 66 -2.37 -14.59 -3.23
C ASP A 66 -2.77 -13.17 -2.80
N MET A 67 -4.07 -12.85 -2.88
CA MET A 67 -4.60 -11.57 -2.42
C MET A 67 -4.29 -11.31 -0.94
N ASP A 68 -4.49 -12.31 -0.07
CA ASP A 68 -4.19 -12.16 1.36
C ASP A 68 -2.68 -11.94 1.60
N ALA A 69 -1.81 -12.63 0.86
CA ALA A 69 -0.36 -12.44 0.95
C ALA A 69 0.06 -11.02 0.55
N LEU A 70 -0.49 -10.50 -0.55
CA LEU A 70 -0.24 -9.15 -1.04
C LEU A 70 -0.75 -8.08 -0.05
N LEU A 71 -1.96 -8.25 0.49
CA LEU A 71 -2.52 -7.33 1.48
C LEU A 71 -1.70 -7.30 2.78
N ASN A 72 -1.19 -8.46 3.23
CA ASN A 72 -0.31 -8.52 4.41
C ASN A 72 1.01 -7.77 4.19
N LEU A 73 1.60 -7.88 2.99
CA LEU A 73 2.79 -7.11 2.63
C LEU A 73 2.49 -5.61 2.61
N ALA A 74 1.39 -5.23 1.97
CA ALA A 74 0.98 -3.84 1.87
C ALA A 74 0.72 -3.21 3.24
N GLU A 75 0.03 -3.91 4.15
CA GLU A 75 -0.24 -3.41 5.50
C GLU A 75 1.06 -3.13 6.27
N ASN A 76 2.04 -4.04 6.18
CA ASN A 76 3.34 -3.85 6.83
C ASN A 76 4.09 -2.66 6.25
N GLY A 77 4.17 -2.55 4.91
CA GLY A 77 4.82 -1.42 4.24
C GLY A 77 4.18 -0.08 4.57
N ILE A 78 2.83 -0.01 4.56
CA ILE A 78 2.10 1.21 4.91
C ILE A 78 2.34 1.60 6.37
N ARG A 79 2.42 0.63 7.29
CA ARG A 79 2.74 0.90 8.70
C ARG A 79 4.11 1.56 8.86
N GLU A 80 5.11 1.09 8.11
CA GLU A 80 6.44 1.70 8.08
C GLU A 80 6.40 3.12 7.51
N LEU A 81 5.70 3.33 6.39
CA LEU A 81 5.54 4.66 5.79
C LEU A 81 4.85 5.65 6.73
N VAL A 82 3.78 5.23 7.43
CA VAL A 82 3.08 6.08 8.40
C VAL A 82 4.01 6.45 9.56
N ALA A 83 4.82 5.51 10.06
CA ALA A 83 5.81 5.81 11.09
C ALA A 83 6.86 6.83 10.61
N MET A 84 7.34 6.71 9.37
CA MET A 84 8.27 7.68 8.77
C MET A 84 7.63 9.06 8.58
N GLN A 85 6.37 9.12 8.12
CA GLN A 85 5.61 10.36 8.01
C GLN A 85 5.50 11.07 9.36
N GLN A 86 5.11 10.34 10.41
CA GLN A 86 5.00 10.87 11.77
C GLN A 86 6.35 11.42 12.25
N HIS A 87 7.43 10.66 12.09
CA HIS A 87 8.76 11.10 12.48
C HIS A 87 9.19 12.38 11.74
N SER A 88 8.98 12.44 10.42
CA SER A 88 9.33 13.59 9.59
C SER A 88 8.54 14.86 9.95
N LEU A 89 7.27 14.72 10.34
CA LEU A 89 6.41 15.84 10.69
C LEU A 89 6.63 16.34 12.13
N LEU A 90 7.08 15.48 13.04
CA LEU A 90 7.41 15.86 14.42
C LEU A 90 8.77 16.57 14.55
N ASN A 91 9.68 16.38 13.60
CA ASN A 91 11.01 17.02 13.57
C ASN A 91 11.01 18.41 12.89
N LYS A 92 9.89 19.14 12.92
CA LYS A 92 9.75 20.49 12.36
C LYS A 92 9.77 21.58 13.43
#